data_AF-A0A836FZ52-F1
#
_entry.id   AF-A0A836FZ52-F1
#
_cell.length_a   1.000
_cell.length_b   1.000
_cell.length_c   1.000
_cell.angle_alpha   90.00
_cell.angle_beta   90.00
_cell.angle_gamma   90.00
#
_symmetry.space_group_name_H-M   'P 1'
#
loop_
_entity.id
_entity.type
_entity.pdbx_description
1 polymer ?
#
loop_
_entity_poly.entity_id
_entity_poly.type
_entity_poly.pdbx_seq_one_letter_code
_entity_poly.pdbx_strand_id
1 'polypeptide(L)'
;MKTVVRDRSLEFLIRRDTGAAQPPLGSLKCENFTQRHWRDAFDDEQASLREEVWAVKSRLDAIPSEVYTAARNKLFPLAVSGEQRHFSNRAGHKLLESMESTGVWMELLKLLRGKSMKRPRDFAFADLCGGPGAFSQALFQASRRQGWRHVHGYGMTLAGVSGLDWYDSLLKSPQFTRTYGLDGTGDIFRLSNIECLASITKAAPLLLVVADGGFHVDVSKANFQETISSRIMYGQWLAALKLLRKGGCFVLKLFDTFSPLSRAVLYMSSFLYRRVHIAKPRHSRVVNSERYLVCIDFLGYPSAEWSRYLDFFYERGFVDNEHVPELIPREWCLQDEVFMSDMRDMNTTVAINQVMALQMIIDAAPGVAEELKAKEAAKKTVGESGDGCASPPDRCDDSD
;
A
#
# COMPACT_ATOMS: atom_id res chain seq x y z
N MET A 1 -17.45 4.01 29.75
CA MET A 1 -17.43 2.96 28.70
C MET A 1 -16.02 2.88 28.16
N LYS A 2 -15.36 1.71 28.13
CA LYS A 2 -14.09 1.58 27.40
C LYS A 2 -14.39 1.83 25.92
N THR A 3 -13.79 2.86 25.35
CA THR A 3 -13.97 3.21 23.94
C THR A 3 -13.26 2.14 23.09
N VAL A 4 -14.00 1.36 22.31
CA VAL A 4 -13.46 0.26 21.49
C VAL A 4 -13.42 0.68 20.03
N VAL A 5 -12.29 0.48 19.36
CA VAL A 5 -12.20 0.65 17.90
C VAL A 5 -12.82 -0.57 17.21
N ARG A 6 -13.77 -0.33 16.31
CA ARG A 6 -14.35 -1.38 15.47
C ARG A 6 -13.50 -1.59 14.23
N ASP A 7 -13.34 -2.85 13.84
CA ASP A 7 -12.67 -3.24 12.60
C ASP A 7 -13.57 -2.94 11.39
N ARG A 8 -13.44 -1.74 10.83
CA ARG A 8 -14.22 -1.25 9.68
C ARG A 8 -13.33 -0.52 8.69
N SER A 9 -13.76 -0.51 7.44
CA SER A 9 -13.14 0.33 6.42
C SER A 9 -13.44 1.81 6.67
N LEU A 10 -12.43 2.64 6.50
CA LEU A 10 -12.56 4.09 6.49
C LEU A 10 -12.30 4.59 5.07
N GLU A 11 -13.01 5.64 4.70
CA GLU A 11 -12.87 6.33 3.42
C GLU A 11 -12.93 7.83 3.67
N PHE A 12 -12.04 8.56 3.03
CA PHE A 12 -11.97 10.01 3.08
C PHE A 12 -11.91 10.52 1.66
N LEU A 13 -12.82 11.41 1.28
CA LEU A 13 -12.72 12.17 0.04
C LEU A 13 -11.76 13.34 0.28
N ILE A 14 -10.73 13.47 -0.56
CA ILE A 14 -9.77 14.56 -0.51
C ILE A 14 -10.09 15.53 -1.62
N ARG A 15 -10.61 16.70 -1.25
CA ARG A 15 -10.95 17.78 -2.18
C ARG A 15 -9.89 18.86 -2.13
N ARG A 16 -9.91 19.70 -3.14
CA ARG A 16 -9.25 21.01 -3.15
C ARG A 16 -10.32 22.07 -3.35
N ASP A 17 -9.99 23.32 -3.08
CA ASP A 17 -10.87 24.43 -3.44
C ASP A 17 -11.13 24.40 -4.96
N THR A 18 -12.39 24.53 -5.38
CA THR A 18 -12.75 24.43 -6.80
C THR A 18 -12.14 25.55 -7.64
N GLY A 19 -11.89 26.72 -7.04
CA GLY A 19 -11.22 27.88 -7.61
C GLY A 19 -9.70 27.90 -7.38
N ALA A 20 -9.12 26.91 -6.71
CA ALA A 20 -7.66 26.81 -6.56
C ALA A 20 -6.96 26.85 -7.93
N ALA A 21 -6.01 27.77 -8.07
CA ALA A 21 -5.18 27.85 -9.27
C ALA A 21 -4.32 26.59 -9.40
N GLN A 22 -4.04 26.17 -10.63
CA GLN A 22 -3.10 25.08 -10.87
C GLN A 22 -1.70 25.50 -10.39
N PRO A 23 -1.00 24.66 -9.63
CA PRO A 23 0.42 24.83 -9.33
C PRO A 23 1.22 25.21 -10.59
N PRO A 24 1.90 26.38 -10.62
CA PRO A 24 2.64 26.85 -11.79
C PRO A 24 3.99 26.12 -11.91
N LEU A 25 3.99 24.80 -12.11
CA LEU A 25 5.21 23.98 -12.07
C LEU A 25 6.29 24.41 -13.07
N GLY A 26 5.90 25.05 -14.18
CA GLY A 26 6.84 25.62 -15.16
C GLY A 26 7.73 26.74 -14.61
N SER A 27 7.33 27.38 -13.49
CA SER A 27 8.16 28.39 -12.81
C SER A 27 9.15 27.79 -11.81
N LEU A 28 8.96 26.54 -11.37
CA LEU A 28 9.84 25.84 -10.44
C LEU A 28 11.09 25.27 -11.14
N LYS A 29 11.65 25.97 -12.13
CA LYS A 29 12.90 25.59 -12.79
C LYS A 29 14.08 25.77 -11.83
N CYS A 30 14.21 24.88 -10.86
CA CYS A 30 15.33 24.82 -9.94
C CYS A 30 16.31 23.74 -10.41
N GLU A 31 17.60 24.09 -10.45
CA GLU A 31 18.65 23.08 -10.66
C GLU A 31 18.82 22.19 -9.42
N ASN A 32 18.40 22.67 -8.23
CA ASN A 32 18.51 21.99 -6.96
C ASN A 32 17.19 22.03 -6.17
N PHE A 33 16.73 20.88 -5.71
CA PHE A 33 15.59 20.76 -4.80
C PHE A 33 16.05 20.88 -3.35
N THR A 34 15.24 21.50 -2.49
CA THR A 34 15.46 21.46 -1.03
C THR A 34 15.48 20.01 -0.57
N GLN A 35 16.61 19.57 0.01
CA GLN A 35 16.77 18.21 0.53
C GLN A 35 16.63 18.21 2.04
N ARG A 36 15.96 17.19 2.57
CA ARG A 36 15.92 16.91 4.01
C ARG A 36 16.22 15.44 4.25
N HIS A 37 17.08 15.14 5.22
CA HIS A 37 17.27 13.77 5.65
C HIS A 37 15.91 13.18 6.10
N TRP A 38 15.63 11.90 5.85
CA TRP A 38 14.31 11.31 6.12
C TRP A 38 13.84 11.44 7.57
N ARG A 39 14.78 11.59 8.53
CA ARG A 39 14.47 11.87 9.95
C ARG A 39 13.82 13.25 10.16
N ASP A 40 14.19 14.21 9.32
CA ASP A 40 13.81 15.63 9.43
C ASP A 40 12.84 16.05 8.31
N ALA A 41 12.40 15.09 7.49
CA ALA A 41 11.50 15.30 6.36
C ALA A 41 10.01 15.40 6.76
N PHE A 42 9.75 15.89 7.98
CA PHE A 42 8.43 16.24 8.47
C PHE A 42 8.35 17.73 8.74
N ASP A 43 7.16 18.30 8.62
CA ASP A 43 6.88 19.67 9.05
C ASP A 43 6.11 19.69 10.38
N ASP A 44 5.72 20.89 10.80
CA ASP A 44 4.98 21.18 12.02
C ASP A 44 3.46 20.94 11.91
N GLU A 45 2.94 20.68 10.70
CA GLU A 45 1.52 20.40 10.49
C GLU A 45 1.15 19.06 11.14
N GLN A 46 0.19 19.11 12.08
CA GLN A 46 -0.25 17.99 12.91
C GLN A 46 0.89 17.26 13.66
N ALA A 47 1.98 17.95 14.00
CA ALA A 47 3.13 17.36 14.69
C ALA A 47 2.74 16.68 16.01
N SER A 48 1.91 17.32 16.84
CA SER A 48 1.45 16.74 18.11
C SER A 48 0.69 15.42 17.93
N LEU A 49 -0.13 15.30 16.89
CA LEU A 49 -0.87 14.08 16.56
C LEU A 49 0.09 12.97 16.11
N ARG A 50 1.08 13.31 15.28
CA ARG A 50 2.13 12.37 14.84
C ARG A 50 2.92 11.84 16.03
N GLU A 51 3.33 12.73 16.93
CA GLU A 51 4.10 12.39 18.13
C GLU A 51 3.30 11.51 19.09
N GLU A 52 1.98 11.73 19.24
CA GLU A 52 1.11 10.86 20.02
C GLU A 52 1.09 9.42 19.48
N VAL A 53 0.92 9.26 18.16
CA VAL A 53 0.97 7.95 17.51
C VAL A 53 2.33 7.28 17.73
N TRP A 54 3.43 8.02 17.57
CA TRP A 54 4.79 7.52 17.75
C TRP A 54 5.08 7.11 19.19
N ALA A 55 4.61 7.88 20.17
CA ALA A 55 4.75 7.55 21.59
C ALA A 55 4.08 6.22 21.93
N VAL A 56 2.86 5.97 21.41
CA VAL A 56 2.17 4.70 21.64
C VAL A 56 2.83 3.55 20.90
N LYS A 57 3.30 3.75 19.67
CA LYS A 57 4.08 2.74 18.94
C LYS A 57 5.34 2.33 19.70
N SER A 58 6.10 3.28 20.23
CA SER A 58 7.35 3.03 20.96
C SER A 58 7.12 2.24 22.26
N ARG A 59 5.95 2.37 22.90
CA ARG A 59 5.59 1.56 24.08
C ARG A 59 5.44 0.07 23.76
N LEU A 60 5.19 -0.28 22.49
CA LEU A 60 5.09 -1.68 22.07
C LEU A 60 6.45 -2.37 22.04
N ASP A 61 7.56 -1.63 22.00
CA ASP A 61 8.91 -2.19 21.95
C ASP A 61 9.24 -3.00 23.22
N ALA A 62 8.55 -2.73 24.33
CA ALA A 62 8.65 -3.49 25.58
C ALA A 62 7.84 -4.81 25.57
N ILE A 63 7.01 -5.05 24.54
CA ILE A 63 6.14 -6.23 24.44
C ILE A 63 6.81 -7.24 23.51
N PRO A 64 7.03 -8.50 23.94
CA PRO A 64 7.56 -9.54 23.07
C PRO A 64 6.71 -9.74 21.82
N SER A 65 7.36 -10.00 20.68
CA SER A 65 6.71 -10.01 19.35
C SER A 65 5.60 -11.06 19.22
N GLU A 66 5.77 -12.21 19.87
CA GLU A 66 4.79 -13.29 19.95
C GLU A 66 3.57 -12.89 20.77
N VAL A 67 3.75 -12.17 21.89
CA VAL A 67 2.67 -11.64 22.72
C VAL A 67 1.91 -10.56 21.95
N TYR A 68 2.62 -9.62 21.35
CA TYR A 68 2.04 -8.59 20.49
C TYR A 68 1.20 -9.21 19.37
N THR A 69 1.77 -10.19 18.66
CA THR A 69 1.12 -10.85 17.53
C THR A 69 -0.13 -11.61 17.97
N ALA A 70 -0.08 -12.35 19.08
CA ALA A 70 -1.21 -13.07 19.63
C ALA A 70 -2.31 -12.11 20.10
N ALA A 71 -1.98 -11.04 20.83
CA ALA A 71 -2.92 -10.03 21.30
C ALA A 71 -3.61 -9.32 20.12
N ARG A 72 -2.81 -8.87 19.14
CA ARG A 72 -3.32 -8.25 17.91
C ARG A 72 -4.29 -9.18 17.17
N ASN A 73 -3.93 -10.45 16.98
CA ASN A 73 -4.76 -11.40 16.24
C ASN A 73 -6.06 -11.74 16.99
N LYS A 74 -6.03 -11.79 18.33
CA LYS A 74 -7.21 -11.99 19.19
C LYS A 74 -8.18 -10.81 19.09
N LEU A 75 -7.65 -9.59 19.08
CA LEU A 75 -8.45 -8.35 19.01
C LEU A 75 -8.95 -8.03 17.59
N PHE A 76 -8.14 -8.33 16.56
CA PHE A 76 -8.38 -7.95 15.15
C PHE A 76 -8.24 -9.17 14.21
N PRO A 77 -9.19 -10.12 14.24
CA PRO A 77 -9.06 -11.42 13.58
C PRO A 77 -9.12 -11.35 12.03
N LEU A 78 -9.76 -10.33 11.46
CA LEU A 78 -9.79 -10.15 10.00
C LEU A 78 -8.43 -9.69 9.43
N ALA A 79 -7.56 -9.19 10.31
CA ALA A 79 -6.23 -8.68 9.97
C ALA A 79 -5.09 -9.70 10.25
N VAL A 80 -5.42 -10.99 10.41
CA VAL A 80 -4.47 -12.09 10.57
C VAL A 80 -3.72 -12.35 9.25
N SER A 81 -2.40 -12.57 9.32
CA SER A 81 -1.58 -12.96 8.16
C SER A 81 -1.86 -14.41 7.77
N GLY A 82 -1.89 -14.71 6.46
CA GLY A 82 -1.98 -16.08 5.95
C GLY A 82 -2.74 -16.17 4.64
N GLU A 83 -2.75 -17.37 4.06
CA GLU A 83 -3.66 -17.73 2.98
C GLU A 83 -5.10 -17.61 3.50
N GLN A 84 -5.91 -16.82 2.81
CA GLN A 84 -7.34 -16.73 3.08
C GLN A 84 -8.07 -17.38 1.90
N ARG A 85 -9.32 -17.87 2.12
CA ARG A 85 -10.11 -18.76 1.24
C ARG A 85 -10.05 -18.52 -0.29
N HIS A 86 -9.56 -17.38 -0.76
CA HIS A 86 -9.46 -17.01 -2.17
C HIS A 86 -8.11 -16.47 -2.67
N PHE A 87 -7.13 -16.16 -1.81
CA PHE A 87 -5.85 -15.56 -2.22
C PHE A 87 -4.66 -16.12 -1.43
N SER A 88 -3.53 -16.27 -2.12
CA SER A 88 -2.25 -16.67 -1.51
C SER A 88 -1.76 -15.69 -0.45
N ASN A 89 -2.20 -14.42 -0.48
CA ASN A 89 -2.04 -13.49 0.63
C ASN A 89 -3.18 -12.45 0.68
N ARG A 90 -3.29 -11.73 1.81
CA ARG A 90 -4.36 -10.75 2.09
C ARG A 90 -4.32 -9.48 1.24
N ALA A 91 -3.26 -9.21 0.48
CA ALA A 91 -3.13 -7.96 -0.26
C ALA A 91 -4.29 -7.81 -1.27
N GLY A 92 -4.67 -8.89 -1.95
CA GLY A 92 -5.83 -8.91 -2.84
C GLY A 92 -7.13 -8.44 -2.16
N HIS A 93 -7.38 -8.84 -0.91
CA HIS A 93 -8.56 -8.38 -0.16
C HIS A 93 -8.54 -6.88 0.13
N LYS A 94 -7.37 -6.33 0.47
CA LYS A 94 -7.21 -4.88 0.71
C LYS A 94 -7.54 -4.08 -0.55
N LEU A 95 -6.98 -4.50 -1.69
CA LEU A 95 -7.24 -3.85 -2.98
C LEU A 95 -8.73 -3.87 -3.31
N LEU A 96 -9.37 -5.04 -3.30
CA LEU A 96 -10.77 -5.17 -3.68
C LEU A 96 -11.68 -4.33 -2.77
N GLU A 97 -11.38 -4.26 -1.48
CA GLU A 97 -12.14 -3.45 -0.51
C GLU A 97 -11.94 -1.95 -0.71
N SER A 98 -10.71 -1.50 -0.97
CA SER A 98 -10.42 -0.11 -1.33
C SER A 98 -11.12 0.31 -2.62
N MET A 99 -11.17 -0.58 -3.62
CA MET A 99 -11.87 -0.34 -4.89
C MET A 99 -13.40 -0.30 -4.73
N GLU A 100 -13.95 -1.17 -3.86
CA GLU A 100 -15.39 -1.23 -3.58
C GLU A 100 -15.87 0.01 -2.85
N SER A 101 -15.21 0.37 -1.73
CA SER A 101 -15.61 1.51 -0.89
C SER A 101 -15.66 2.82 -1.67
N THR A 102 -14.62 3.10 -2.46
CA THR A 102 -14.46 4.36 -3.20
C THR A 102 -15.21 4.39 -4.54
N GLY A 103 -15.78 3.27 -4.99
CA GLY A 103 -16.54 3.19 -6.23
C GLY A 103 -15.71 3.07 -7.50
N VAL A 104 -14.48 2.54 -7.43
CA VAL A 104 -13.65 2.23 -8.62
C VAL A 104 -14.37 1.27 -9.55
N TRP A 105 -15.02 0.23 -9.01
CA TRP A 105 -15.78 -0.73 -9.83
C TRP A 105 -16.92 -0.08 -10.60
N MET A 106 -17.61 0.89 -10.00
CA MET A 106 -18.69 1.62 -10.66
C MET A 106 -18.15 2.42 -11.85
N GLU A 107 -17.01 3.10 -11.70
CA GLU A 107 -16.40 3.87 -12.80
C GLU A 107 -15.89 2.93 -13.91
N LEU A 108 -15.22 1.83 -13.57
CA LEU A 108 -14.78 0.84 -14.57
C LEU A 108 -15.97 0.21 -15.31
N LEU A 109 -17.05 -0.16 -14.61
CA LEU A 109 -18.27 -0.67 -15.22
C LEU A 109 -18.87 0.32 -16.22
N LYS A 110 -18.92 1.61 -15.86
CA LYS A 110 -19.40 2.68 -16.75
C LYS A 110 -18.54 2.79 -18.02
N LEU A 111 -17.22 2.71 -17.90
CA LEU A 111 -16.30 2.78 -19.04
C LEU A 111 -16.40 1.55 -19.96
N LEU A 112 -16.53 0.36 -19.37
CA LEU A 112 -16.53 -0.91 -20.10
C LEU A 112 -17.88 -1.26 -20.73
N ARG A 113 -19.00 -0.75 -20.20
CA ARG A 113 -20.34 -0.94 -20.79
C ARG A 113 -20.53 -0.24 -22.14
N GLY A 114 -19.79 0.85 -22.41
CA GLY A 114 -19.90 1.60 -23.66
C GLY A 114 -21.36 1.96 -24.02
N LYS A 115 -21.69 2.04 -25.33
CA LYS A 115 -23.07 2.23 -25.83
C LYS A 115 -23.82 0.91 -26.06
N SER A 116 -23.19 -0.25 -25.91
CA SER A 116 -23.77 -1.57 -26.24
C SER A 116 -23.50 -2.59 -25.14
N MET A 117 -24.58 -3.09 -24.53
CA MET A 117 -24.55 -4.07 -23.43
C MET A 117 -24.08 -5.48 -23.85
N LYS A 118 -23.89 -5.76 -25.15
CA LYS A 118 -23.63 -7.12 -25.66
C LYS A 118 -22.13 -7.48 -25.80
N ARG A 119 -21.22 -6.51 -25.79
CA ARG A 119 -19.76 -6.75 -25.93
C ARG A 119 -18.99 -5.77 -25.04
N PRO A 120 -18.52 -6.19 -23.85
CA PRO A 120 -17.66 -5.36 -23.01
C PRO A 120 -16.40 -4.96 -23.79
N ARG A 121 -15.93 -3.73 -23.59
CA ARG A 121 -14.66 -3.27 -24.16
C ARG A 121 -13.48 -4.03 -23.55
N ASP A 122 -12.38 -4.07 -24.30
CA ASP A 122 -11.08 -4.53 -23.79
C ASP A 122 -10.67 -3.68 -22.58
N PHE A 123 -10.16 -4.35 -21.55
CA PHE A 123 -9.71 -3.76 -20.30
C PHE A 123 -8.27 -4.18 -20.03
N ALA A 124 -7.40 -3.22 -19.77
CA ALA A 124 -6.06 -3.52 -19.27
C ALA A 124 -5.83 -2.88 -17.90
N PHE A 125 -5.10 -3.60 -17.06
CA PHE A 125 -4.56 -3.07 -15.82
C PHE A 125 -3.04 -3.20 -15.76
N ALA A 126 -2.38 -2.38 -14.96
CA ALA A 126 -0.98 -2.57 -14.59
C ALA A 126 -0.82 -2.75 -13.07
N ASP A 127 0.04 -3.67 -12.67
CA ASP A 127 0.39 -4.00 -11.28
C ASP A 127 1.87 -3.65 -11.03
N LEU A 128 2.09 -2.52 -10.36
CA LEU A 128 3.41 -1.93 -10.13
C LEU A 128 3.95 -2.33 -8.76
N CYS A 129 5.23 -2.74 -8.72
CA CYS A 129 5.81 -3.37 -7.54
C CYS A 129 4.92 -4.52 -7.02
N GLY A 130 4.23 -5.20 -7.94
CA GLY A 130 3.08 -6.06 -7.63
C GLY A 130 3.47 -7.47 -7.19
N GLY A 131 4.76 -7.80 -7.23
CA GLY A 131 5.25 -9.10 -6.82
C GLY A 131 4.87 -9.47 -5.39
N PRO A 132 4.41 -10.71 -5.13
CA PRO A 132 4.36 -11.84 -6.06
C PRO A 132 3.10 -11.93 -6.94
N GLY A 133 2.18 -10.95 -6.88
CA GLY A 133 1.04 -10.84 -7.80
C GLY A 133 -0.33 -11.08 -7.21
N ALA A 134 -0.49 -10.87 -5.90
CA ALA A 134 -1.80 -11.01 -5.24
C ALA A 134 -2.84 -10.00 -5.74
N PHE A 135 -2.42 -8.78 -6.09
CA PHE A 135 -3.30 -7.79 -6.71
C PHE A 135 -3.75 -8.26 -8.10
N SER A 136 -2.82 -8.67 -8.96
CA SER A 136 -3.14 -9.27 -10.27
C SER A 136 -4.11 -10.46 -10.17
N GLN A 137 -3.88 -11.41 -9.26
CA GLN A 137 -4.81 -12.53 -9.04
C GLN A 137 -6.22 -12.06 -8.65
N ALA A 138 -6.31 -11.11 -7.71
CA ALA A 138 -7.58 -10.54 -7.26
C ALA A 138 -8.32 -9.84 -8.41
N LEU A 139 -7.62 -9.07 -9.23
CA LEU A 139 -8.19 -8.37 -10.38
C LEU A 139 -8.70 -9.34 -11.45
N PHE A 140 -7.95 -10.39 -11.79
CA PHE A 140 -8.44 -11.42 -12.72
C PHE A 140 -9.68 -12.14 -12.18
N GLN A 141 -9.69 -12.50 -10.89
CA GLN A 141 -10.85 -13.16 -10.28
C GLN A 141 -12.08 -12.25 -10.26
N ALA A 142 -11.92 -10.98 -9.85
CA ALA A 142 -13.00 -10.00 -9.83
C ALA A 142 -13.54 -9.73 -11.24
N SER A 143 -12.65 -9.56 -12.22
CA SER A 143 -13.03 -9.36 -13.63
C SER A 143 -13.89 -10.50 -14.19
N ARG A 144 -13.52 -11.76 -13.89
CA ARG A 144 -14.31 -12.94 -14.29
C ARG A 144 -15.70 -12.93 -13.68
N ARG A 145 -15.83 -12.54 -12.40
CA ARG A 145 -17.13 -12.40 -11.71
C ARG A 145 -17.99 -11.30 -12.33
N GLN A 146 -17.38 -10.22 -12.81
CA GLN A 146 -18.05 -9.13 -13.53
C GLN A 146 -18.38 -9.48 -14.99
N GLY A 147 -17.99 -10.67 -15.48
CA GLY A 147 -18.19 -11.08 -16.86
C GLY A 147 -17.24 -10.41 -17.86
N TRP A 148 -16.18 -9.74 -17.39
CA TRP A 148 -15.16 -9.13 -18.25
C TRP A 148 -14.22 -10.22 -18.76
N ARG A 149 -14.43 -10.62 -20.02
CA ARG A 149 -13.68 -11.74 -20.64
C ARG A 149 -12.38 -11.30 -21.33
N HIS A 150 -12.27 -10.03 -21.70
CA HIS A 150 -11.13 -9.46 -22.42
C HIS A 150 -10.32 -8.56 -21.48
N VAL A 151 -9.66 -9.18 -20.51
CA VAL A 151 -8.82 -8.50 -19.52
C VAL A 151 -7.37 -8.92 -19.70
N HIS A 152 -6.48 -7.93 -19.78
CA HIS A 152 -5.03 -8.15 -19.83
C HIS A 152 -4.33 -7.42 -18.68
N GLY A 153 -3.45 -8.11 -17.97
CA GLY A 153 -2.62 -7.54 -16.92
C GLY A 153 -1.19 -7.29 -17.39
N TYR A 154 -0.63 -6.15 -17.01
CA TYR A 154 0.80 -5.86 -17.17
C TYR A 154 1.44 -5.76 -15.78
N GLY A 155 2.66 -6.26 -15.62
CA GLY A 155 3.34 -6.26 -14.32
C GLY A 155 4.78 -5.81 -14.39
N MET A 156 5.21 -5.02 -13.41
CA MET A 156 6.63 -4.74 -13.15
C MET A 156 6.92 -4.83 -11.65
N THR A 157 7.96 -5.58 -11.30
CA THR A 157 8.45 -5.81 -9.92
C THR A 157 9.95 -6.10 -9.98
N LEU A 158 10.66 -6.06 -8.86
CA LEU A 158 12.09 -6.38 -8.81
C LEU A 158 12.37 -7.81 -9.31
N ALA A 159 13.32 -7.96 -10.22
CA ALA A 159 13.78 -9.24 -10.75
C ALA A 159 14.73 -9.93 -9.76
N GLY A 160 14.62 -11.26 -9.64
CA GLY A 160 15.59 -12.07 -8.90
C GLY A 160 15.60 -11.89 -7.37
N VAL A 161 14.62 -11.17 -6.82
CA VAL A 161 14.48 -11.00 -5.36
C VAL A 161 13.47 -12.01 -4.82
N SER A 162 13.92 -12.86 -3.90
CA SER A 162 13.08 -13.90 -3.29
C SER A 162 11.81 -13.32 -2.65
N GLY A 163 10.66 -13.90 -2.97
CA GLY A 163 9.35 -13.46 -2.49
C GLY A 163 8.76 -12.23 -3.21
N LEU A 164 9.51 -11.58 -4.10
CA LEU A 164 9.05 -10.42 -4.87
C LEU A 164 8.87 -10.71 -6.37
N ASP A 165 9.18 -11.90 -6.85
CA ASP A 165 8.87 -12.30 -8.23
C ASP A 165 7.45 -12.90 -8.35
N TRP A 166 6.91 -12.86 -9.56
CA TRP A 166 5.52 -13.23 -9.85
C TRP A 166 5.23 -14.72 -9.63
N TYR A 167 4.02 -15.00 -9.15
CA TYR A 167 3.50 -16.36 -9.08
C TYR A 167 3.54 -17.06 -10.45
N ASP A 168 3.95 -18.33 -10.46
CA ASP A 168 3.95 -19.19 -11.65
C ASP A 168 2.62 -19.17 -12.42
N SER A 169 1.49 -19.09 -11.72
CA SER A 169 0.17 -19.04 -12.33
C SER A 169 -0.03 -17.81 -13.23
N LEU A 170 0.58 -16.68 -12.87
CA LEU A 170 0.55 -15.46 -13.67
C LEU A 170 1.51 -15.58 -14.85
N LEU A 171 2.71 -16.13 -14.62
CA LEU A 171 3.73 -16.31 -15.66
C LEU A 171 3.28 -17.24 -16.80
N LYS A 172 2.45 -18.24 -16.47
CA LYS A 172 1.87 -19.19 -17.44
C LYS A 172 0.60 -18.66 -18.11
N SER A 173 0.08 -17.51 -17.66
CA SER A 173 -1.17 -16.95 -18.19
C SER A 173 -0.92 -16.14 -19.46
N PRO A 174 -1.61 -16.40 -20.58
CA PRO A 174 -1.50 -15.56 -21.78
C PRO A 174 -2.12 -14.16 -21.59
N GLN A 175 -2.90 -13.96 -20.51
CA GLN A 175 -3.53 -12.69 -20.16
C GLN A 175 -2.63 -11.79 -19.31
N PHE A 176 -1.39 -12.21 -19.01
CA PHE A 176 -0.48 -11.44 -18.18
C PHE A 176 0.88 -11.26 -18.86
N THR A 177 1.34 -10.02 -18.96
CA THR A 177 2.65 -9.67 -19.52
C THR A 177 3.48 -9.00 -18.44
N ARG A 178 4.54 -9.69 -17.98
CA ARG A 178 5.55 -9.07 -17.13
C ARG A 178 6.61 -8.34 -17.94
N THR A 179 7.18 -7.30 -17.37
CA THR A 179 8.43 -6.68 -17.81
C THR A 179 9.29 -6.38 -16.59
N TYR A 180 10.61 -6.39 -16.76
CA TYR A 180 11.58 -5.94 -15.76
C TYR A 180 12.24 -4.63 -16.18
N GLY A 181 11.54 -3.83 -16.99
CA GLY A 181 12.05 -2.55 -17.48
C GLY A 181 13.12 -2.70 -18.56
N LEU A 182 13.78 -1.58 -18.87
CA LEU A 182 14.79 -1.50 -19.93
C LEU A 182 16.09 -2.21 -19.53
N ASP A 183 16.46 -2.10 -18.25
CA ASP A 183 17.71 -2.68 -17.70
C ASP A 183 17.54 -4.11 -17.15
N GLY A 184 16.31 -4.65 -17.17
CA GLY A 184 16.00 -5.99 -16.69
C GLY A 184 15.94 -6.15 -15.17
N THR A 185 16.06 -5.06 -14.39
CA THR A 185 16.03 -5.12 -12.92
C THR A 185 14.62 -5.05 -12.33
N GLY A 186 13.69 -4.42 -13.04
CA GLY A 186 12.36 -4.08 -12.54
C GLY A 186 12.36 -3.03 -11.44
N ASP A 187 13.48 -2.32 -11.25
CA ASP A 187 13.62 -1.25 -10.27
C ASP A 187 12.77 -0.05 -10.68
N ILE A 188 11.74 0.24 -9.87
CA ILE A 188 10.83 1.37 -10.08
C ILE A 188 11.57 2.71 -9.94
N PHE A 189 12.74 2.74 -9.26
CA PHE A 189 13.58 3.93 -9.10
C PHE A 189 14.23 4.42 -10.39
N ARG A 190 14.15 3.62 -11.46
CA ARG A 190 14.66 3.97 -12.78
C ARG A 190 13.53 4.45 -13.67
N LEU A 191 13.55 5.74 -14.03
CA LEU A 191 12.57 6.32 -14.96
C LEU A 191 12.52 5.53 -16.28
N SER A 192 13.67 5.09 -16.79
CA SER A 192 13.77 4.25 -18.00
C SER A 192 12.98 2.94 -17.91
N ASN A 193 12.84 2.35 -16.72
CA ASN A 193 12.04 1.13 -16.52
C ASN A 193 10.54 1.44 -16.58
N ILE A 194 10.12 2.57 -16.01
CA ILE A 194 8.75 3.08 -16.14
C ILE A 194 8.42 3.39 -17.61
N GLU A 195 9.34 4.02 -18.33
CA GLU A 195 9.17 4.37 -19.74
C GLU A 195 9.13 3.13 -20.65
N CYS A 196 9.92 2.10 -20.34
CA CYS A 196 9.84 0.81 -21.01
C CYS A 196 8.42 0.22 -20.87
N LEU A 197 7.88 0.18 -19.64
CA LEU A 197 6.51 -0.29 -19.39
C LEU A 197 5.47 0.58 -20.13
N ALA A 198 5.63 1.91 -20.13
CA ALA A 198 4.75 2.80 -20.87
C ALA A 198 4.79 2.55 -22.39
N SER A 199 5.96 2.26 -22.95
CA SER A 199 6.14 1.92 -24.36
C SER A 199 5.41 0.63 -24.75
N ILE A 200 5.58 -0.45 -24.00
CA ILE A 200 4.92 -1.75 -24.32
C ILE A 200 3.41 -1.71 -24.14
N THR A 201 2.90 -0.82 -23.27
CA THR A 201 1.47 -0.64 -23.02
C THR A 201 0.84 0.46 -23.89
N LYS A 202 1.57 1.08 -24.82
CA LYS A 202 1.10 2.26 -25.58
C LYS A 202 -0.25 2.04 -26.28
N ALA A 203 -0.48 0.86 -26.84
CA ALA A 203 -1.74 0.51 -27.50
C ALA A 203 -2.82 -0.08 -26.57
N ALA A 204 -2.48 -0.38 -25.30
CA ALA A 204 -3.40 -1.03 -24.37
C ALA A 204 -4.44 -0.03 -23.80
N PRO A 205 -5.70 -0.47 -23.58
CA PRO A 205 -6.72 0.29 -22.87
C PRO A 205 -6.48 0.23 -21.35
N LEU A 206 -5.37 0.83 -20.91
CA LEU A 206 -4.90 0.78 -19.53
C LEU A 206 -5.75 1.71 -18.65
N LEU A 207 -6.81 1.15 -18.08
CA LEU A 207 -7.85 1.87 -17.32
C LEU A 207 -7.72 1.67 -15.80
N LEU A 208 -6.79 0.83 -15.36
CA LEU A 208 -6.50 0.63 -13.95
C LEU A 208 -4.98 0.49 -13.74
N VAL A 209 -4.42 1.25 -12.82
CA VAL A 209 -3.08 0.99 -12.27
C VAL A 209 -3.25 0.69 -10.79
N VAL A 210 -2.56 -0.34 -10.31
CA VAL A 210 -2.49 -0.69 -8.90
C VAL A 210 -1.02 -0.81 -8.48
N ALA A 211 -0.73 -0.46 -7.24
CA ALA A 211 0.63 -0.37 -6.73
C ALA A 211 0.68 -0.69 -5.23
N ASP A 212 1.44 -1.72 -4.85
CA ASP A 212 1.56 -2.21 -3.46
C ASP A 212 3.01 -2.20 -2.93
N GLY A 213 3.90 -1.48 -3.62
CA GLY A 213 5.33 -1.44 -3.34
C GLY A 213 5.65 -0.98 -1.93
N GLY A 214 6.57 -1.69 -1.30
CA GLY A 214 7.17 -1.35 -0.02
C GLY A 214 8.30 -2.32 0.27
N PHE A 215 9.14 -1.97 1.24
CA PHE A 215 10.26 -2.78 1.66
C PHE A 215 10.29 -2.88 3.18
N HIS A 216 11.10 -3.82 3.67
CA HIS A 216 11.27 -3.99 5.10
C HIS A 216 11.97 -2.77 5.69
N VAL A 217 11.32 -2.14 6.68
CA VAL A 217 11.92 -1.07 7.48
C VAL A 217 12.19 -1.65 8.86
N ASP A 218 13.41 -1.46 9.34
CA ASP A 218 13.83 -1.89 10.68
C ASP A 218 12.89 -1.30 11.75
N VAL A 219 12.60 -2.09 12.79
CA VAL A 219 11.68 -1.69 13.87
C VAL A 219 12.12 -0.37 14.53
N SER A 220 13.42 -0.15 14.71
CA SER A 220 13.99 1.09 15.27
C SER A 220 13.71 2.34 14.42
N LYS A 221 13.33 2.17 13.16
CA LYS A 221 13.00 3.24 12.21
C LYS A 221 11.54 3.18 11.73
N ALA A 222 10.70 2.31 12.29
CA ALA A 222 9.34 2.09 11.82
C ALA A 222 8.46 3.36 11.82
N ASN A 223 8.69 4.27 12.78
CA ASN A 223 7.99 5.57 12.83
C ASN A 223 8.27 6.47 11.61
N PHE A 224 9.39 6.26 10.93
CA PHE A 224 9.82 7.02 9.76
C PHE A 224 9.49 6.32 8.44
N GLN A 225 8.67 5.26 8.47
CA GLN A 225 8.33 4.49 7.27
C GLN A 225 7.72 5.34 6.16
N GLU A 226 6.97 6.41 6.49
CA GLU A 226 6.46 7.37 5.52
C GLU A 226 7.60 8.02 4.72
N THR A 227 8.53 8.71 5.39
CA THR A 227 9.58 9.48 4.73
C THR A 227 10.64 8.60 4.09
N ILE A 228 10.95 7.44 4.68
CA ILE A 228 11.83 6.42 4.08
C ILE A 228 11.23 5.87 2.78
N SER A 229 9.90 5.74 2.69
CA SER A 229 9.21 5.22 1.51
C SER A 229 8.93 6.30 0.43
N SER A 230 9.44 7.51 0.59
CA SER A 230 9.16 8.66 -0.29
C SER A 230 9.42 8.37 -1.77
N ARG A 231 10.58 7.81 -2.09
CA ARG A 231 11.00 7.54 -3.48
C ARG A 231 10.16 6.46 -4.15
N ILE A 232 9.81 5.39 -3.41
CA ILE A 232 8.97 4.29 -3.93
C ILE A 232 7.52 4.70 -4.08
N MET A 233 7.00 5.50 -3.16
CA MET A 233 5.68 6.12 -3.30
C MET A 233 5.63 6.98 -4.57
N TYR A 234 6.58 7.90 -4.72
CA TYR A 234 6.60 8.81 -5.85
C TYR A 234 6.78 8.07 -7.19
N GLY A 235 7.69 7.09 -7.26
CA GLY A 235 7.91 6.30 -8.48
C GLY A 235 6.66 5.56 -8.95
N GLN A 236 5.91 4.95 -8.02
CA GLN A 236 4.66 4.27 -8.34
C GLN A 236 3.56 5.26 -8.77
N TRP A 237 3.48 6.42 -8.12
CA TRP A 237 2.55 7.49 -8.51
C TRP A 237 2.86 8.03 -9.90
N LEU A 238 4.12 8.37 -10.20
CA LEU A 238 4.56 8.85 -11.51
C LEU A 238 4.32 7.81 -12.60
N ALA A 239 4.62 6.54 -12.33
CA ALA A 239 4.34 5.45 -13.25
C ALA A 239 2.86 5.35 -13.60
N ALA A 240 1.95 5.50 -12.62
CA ALA A 240 0.53 5.51 -12.90
C ALA A 240 0.11 6.64 -13.85
N LEU A 241 0.66 7.85 -13.66
CA LEU A 241 0.38 9.00 -14.54
C LEU A 241 0.86 8.79 -15.98
N LYS A 242 1.96 8.05 -16.18
CA LYS A 242 2.48 7.68 -17.52
C LYS A 242 1.70 6.55 -18.19
N LEU A 243 1.12 5.66 -17.40
CA LEU A 243 0.45 4.45 -17.90
C LEU A 243 -1.04 4.67 -18.17
N LEU A 244 -1.73 5.42 -17.33
CA LEU A 244 -3.19 5.53 -17.38
C LEU A 244 -3.70 6.22 -18.65
N ARG A 245 -4.79 5.68 -19.19
CA ARG A 245 -5.62 6.37 -20.18
C ARG A 245 -6.63 7.27 -19.46
N LYS A 246 -7.08 8.33 -20.15
CA LYS A 246 -8.12 9.24 -19.63
C LYS A 246 -9.35 8.43 -19.19
N GLY A 247 -9.91 8.79 -18.04
CA GLY A 247 -10.98 8.04 -17.39
C GLY A 247 -10.52 6.92 -16.47
N GLY A 248 -9.26 6.50 -16.53
CA GLY A 248 -8.74 5.40 -15.72
C GLY A 248 -8.67 5.69 -14.22
N CYS A 249 -8.47 4.62 -13.43
CA CYS A 249 -8.39 4.66 -11.97
C CYS A 249 -7.00 4.23 -11.50
N PHE A 250 -6.60 4.71 -10.32
CA PHE A 250 -5.34 4.38 -9.67
C PHE A 250 -5.56 3.95 -8.22
N VAL A 251 -4.85 2.92 -7.76
CA VAL A 251 -4.79 2.53 -6.34
C VAL A 251 -3.34 2.36 -5.92
N LEU A 252 -2.90 3.11 -4.90
CA LEU A 252 -1.53 3.10 -4.37
C LEU A 252 -1.53 2.88 -2.87
N LYS A 253 -0.78 1.89 -2.40
CA LYS A 253 -0.47 1.77 -0.97
C LYS A 253 0.36 2.96 -0.51
N LEU A 254 -0.10 3.60 0.57
CA LEU A 254 0.59 4.61 1.34
C LEU A 254 0.79 4.14 2.78
N PHE A 255 1.63 4.86 3.52
CA PHE A 255 1.75 4.75 4.96
C PHE A 255 1.09 5.96 5.63
N ASP A 256 1.72 6.53 6.65
CA ASP A 256 1.29 7.82 7.17
C ASP A 256 1.43 8.91 6.09
N THR A 257 0.74 10.02 6.31
CA THR A 257 0.62 11.14 5.35
C THR A 257 0.82 12.49 6.06
N PHE A 258 1.80 12.55 6.96
CA PHE A 258 2.17 13.76 7.70
C PHE A 258 3.22 14.60 6.97
N SER A 259 4.08 13.99 6.15
CA SER A 259 5.18 14.69 5.47
C SER A 259 4.69 15.64 4.37
N PRO A 260 5.47 16.71 4.07
CA PRO A 260 5.19 17.60 2.95
C PRO A 260 5.10 16.87 1.60
N LEU A 261 5.93 15.84 1.36
CA LEU A 261 5.92 15.11 0.09
C LEU A 261 4.63 14.31 -0.10
N SER A 262 4.18 13.56 0.91
CA SER A 262 2.90 12.84 0.85
C SER A 262 1.73 13.79 0.60
N ARG A 263 1.72 14.93 1.31
CA ARG A 263 0.71 15.98 1.16
C ARG A 263 0.72 16.56 -0.26
N ALA A 264 1.89 16.87 -0.80
CA ALA A 264 2.04 17.35 -2.17
C ALA A 264 1.54 16.33 -3.19
N VAL A 265 1.87 15.04 -3.06
CA VAL A 265 1.36 13.98 -3.97
C VAL A 265 -0.18 13.92 -3.95
N LEU A 266 -0.80 14.01 -2.77
CA LEU A 266 -2.27 14.04 -2.64
C LEU A 266 -2.86 15.31 -3.26
N TYR A 267 -2.27 16.47 -2.98
CA TYR A 267 -2.70 17.75 -3.54
C TYR A 267 -2.63 17.75 -5.06
N MET A 268 -1.49 17.36 -5.63
CA MET A 268 -1.28 17.27 -7.08
C MET A 268 -2.25 16.28 -7.73
N SER A 269 -2.55 15.16 -7.06
CA SER A 269 -3.54 14.19 -7.53
C SER A 269 -4.94 14.81 -7.69
N SER A 270 -5.32 15.78 -6.85
CA SER A 270 -6.62 16.47 -6.94
C SER A 270 -6.78 17.36 -8.19
N PHE A 271 -5.68 17.62 -8.92
CA PHE A 271 -5.70 18.27 -10.24
C PHE A 271 -5.67 17.26 -11.40
N LEU A 272 -5.20 16.04 -11.14
CA LEU A 272 -4.95 15.01 -12.16
C LEU A 272 -6.12 14.03 -12.31
N TYR A 273 -7.00 13.96 -11.31
CA TYR A 273 -8.15 13.05 -11.27
C TYR A 273 -9.40 13.79 -10.82
N ARG A 274 -10.58 13.33 -11.27
CA ARG A 274 -11.86 13.94 -10.86
C ARG A 274 -12.17 13.71 -9.39
N ARG A 275 -11.81 12.55 -8.84
CA ARG A 275 -12.01 12.22 -7.43
C ARG A 275 -10.76 11.56 -6.85
N VAL A 276 -10.38 12.01 -5.67
CA VAL A 276 -9.24 11.48 -4.91
C VAL A 276 -9.73 11.07 -3.54
N HIS A 277 -9.44 9.83 -3.16
CA HIS A 277 -9.85 9.25 -1.90
C HIS A 277 -8.63 8.69 -1.17
N ILE A 278 -8.71 8.64 0.16
CA ILE A 278 -7.88 7.76 0.98
C ILE A 278 -8.76 6.70 1.62
N ALA A 279 -8.43 5.44 1.37
CA ALA A 279 -9.13 4.29 1.94
C ALA A 279 -8.23 3.56 2.94
N LYS A 280 -8.73 3.29 4.15
CA LYS A 280 -8.11 2.35 5.09
C LYS A 280 -9.00 1.11 5.17
N PRO A 281 -8.75 0.07 4.33
CA PRO A 281 -9.58 -1.12 4.30
C PRO A 281 -9.46 -1.89 5.61
N ARG A 282 -10.52 -2.58 6.06
CA ARG A 282 -10.49 -3.40 7.30
C ARG A 282 -9.50 -4.57 7.20
N HIS A 283 -9.22 -5.05 5.99
CA HIS A 283 -8.16 -6.04 5.76
C HIS A 283 -6.75 -5.42 5.82
N SER A 284 -6.60 -4.11 6.03
CA SER A 284 -5.39 -3.45 6.53
C SER A 284 -5.47 -3.36 8.05
N ARG A 285 -4.37 -3.62 8.76
CA ARG A 285 -4.39 -3.64 10.23
C ARG A 285 -4.77 -2.25 10.73
N VAL A 286 -5.77 -2.13 11.61
CA VAL A 286 -6.08 -0.85 12.24
C VAL A 286 -4.88 -0.26 13.02
N VAL A 287 -3.99 -1.13 13.49
CA VAL A 287 -2.78 -0.78 14.24
C VAL A 287 -1.59 -0.35 13.38
N ASN A 288 -1.64 -0.52 12.06
CA ASN A 288 -0.57 -0.06 11.17
C ASN A 288 -0.92 1.27 10.48
N SER A 289 0.07 1.87 9.85
CA SER A 289 -0.08 3.12 9.10
C SER A 289 -0.56 2.92 7.66
N GLU A 290 -0.72 1.67 7.22
CA GLU A 290 -1.07 1.33 5.84
C GLU A 290 -2.49 1.82 5.51
N ARG A 291 -2.58 2.55 4.40
CA ARG A 291 -3.78 3.08 3.77
C ARG A 291 -3.58 3.13 2.26
N TYR A 292 -4.60 3.48 1.49
CA TYR A 292 -4.53 3.48 0.03
C TYR A 292 -5.01 4.80 -0.54
N LEU A 293 -4.18 5.45 -1.34
CA LEU A 293 -4.61 6.49 -2.27
C LEU A 293 -5.40 5.84 -3.38
N VAL A 294 -6.65 6.28 -3.58
CA VAL A 294 -7.51 5.84 -4.66
C VAL A 294 -7.91 7.04 -5.50
N CYS A 295 -7.49 7.06 -6.76
CA CYS A 295 -7.83 8.13 -7.69
C CYS A 295 -8.76 7.60 -8.78
N ILE A 296 -9.80 8.35 -9.10
CA ILE A 296 -10.84 7.94 -10.04
C ILE A 296 -10.99 8.99 -11.12
N ASP A 297 -11.08 8.51 -12.36
CA ASP A 297 -11.29 9.31 -13.57
C ASP A 297 -10.10 10.26 -13.85
N PHE A 298 -9.02 9.66 -14.34
CA PHE A 298 -7.80 10.36 -14.73
C PHE A 298 -8.06 11.38 -15.85
N LEU A 299 -7.70 12.63 -15.63
CA LEU A 299 -7.93 13.75 -16.53
C LEU A 299 -6.78 13.94 -17.53
N GLY A 300 -5.59 13.43 -17.18
CA GLY A 300 -4.33 13.73 -17.86
C GLY A 300 -3.58 14.89 -17.21
N TYR A 301 -2.36 15.15 -17.68
CA TYR A 301 -1.59 16.30 -17.22
C TYR A 301 -2.28 17.62 -17.60
N PRO A 302 -2.36 18.61 -16.67
CA PRO A 302 -2.91 19.92 -16.99
C PRO A 302 -2.16 20.64 -18.11
N SER A 303 -0.84 20.45 -18.19
CA SER A 303 0.03 20.99 -19.24
C SER A 303 1.26 20.10 -19.47
N ALA A 304 1.99 20.35 -20.56
CA ALA A 304 3.28 19.68 -20.81
C ALA A 304 4.36 20.06 -19.77
N GLU A 305 4.20 21.20 -19.09
CA GLU A 305 5.12 21.60 -18.02
C GLU A 305 4.96 20.71 -16.79
N TRP A 306 3.73 20.27 -16.48
CA TRP A 306 3.49 19.30 -15.41
C TRP A 306 4.23 18.00 -15.65
N SER A 307 4.06 17.39 -16.83
CA SER A 307 4.75 16.13 -17.13
C SER A 307 6.27 16.28 -17.08
N ARG A 308 6.82 17.38 -17.64
CA ARG A 308 8.26 17.63 -17.62
C ARG A 308 8.80 17.84 -16.21
N TYR A 309 8.09 18.60 -15.38
CA TYR A 309 8.50 18.86 -14.01
C TYR A 309 8.50 17.58 -13.16
N LEU A 310 7.44 16.76 -13.27
CA LEU A 310 7.34 15.53 -12.48
C LEU A 310 8.39 14.48 -12.89
N ASP A 311 8.74 14.43 -14.16
CA ASP A 311 9.87 13.61 -14.65
C ASP A 311 11.20 14.14 -14.13
N PHE A 312 11.45 15.45 -14.28
CA PHE A 312 12.67 16.11 -13.81
C PHE A 312 12.86 15.97 -12.29
N PHE A 313 11.79 16.14 -11.52
CA PHE A 313 11.80 15.90 -10.07
C PHE A 313 12.19 14.47 -9.74
N TYR A 314 11.75 13.49 -10.52
CA TYR A 314 12.11 12.10 -10.24
C TYR A 314 13.59 11.81 -10.50
N GLU A 315 14.10 12.33 -11.62
CA GLU A 315 15.48 12.11 -12.04
C GLU A 315 16.49 12.87 -11.18
N ARG A 316 16.13 14.06 -10.69
CA ARG A 316 17.06 14.99 -10.04
C ARG A 316 16.75 15.27 -8.57
N GLY A 317 15.50 15.10 -8.14
CA GLY A 317 15.08 15.38 -6.78
C GLY A 317 15.61 14.36 -5.78
N PHE A 318 15.47 13.06 -6.08
CA PHE A 318 15.96 12.00 -5.19
C PHE A 318 17.44 11.71 -5.44
N VAL A 319 18.32 12.40 -4.71
CA VAL A 319 19.78 12.27 -4.84
C VAL A 319 20.32 10.95 -4.28
N ASP A 320 19.63 10.37 -3.29
CA ASP A 320 19.94 9.10 -2.67
C ASP A 320 18.65 8.50 -2.05
N ASN A 321 18.78 7.52 -1.16
CA ASN A 321 17.67 6.93 -0.41
C ASN A 321 17.60 7.44 1.05
N GLU A 322 18.44 8.41 1.41
CA GLU A 322 18.51 9.01 2.75
C GLU A 322 17.85 10.40 2.81
N HIS A 323 17.67 11.06 1.67
CA HIS A 323 17.11 12.41 1.57
C HIS A 323 15.77 12.43 0.80
N VAL A 324 14.86 13.27 1.30
CA VAL A 324 13.55 13.53 0.73
C VAL A 324 13.55 14.96 0.15
N PRO A 325 13.38 15.10 -1.18
CA PRO A 325 13.23 16.40 -1.83
C PRO A 325 11.85 17.02 -1.59
N GLU A 326 11.80 18.35 -1.56
CA GLU A 326 10.56 19.12 -1.59
C GLU A 326 9.95 19.15 -3.00
N LEU A 327 8.77 18.56 -3.19
CA LEU A 327 8.10 18.45 -4.50
C LEU A 327 7.46 19.75 -4.99
N ILE A 328 6.87 20.54 -4.11
CA ILE A 328 6.34 21.87 -4.39
C ILE A 328 6.46 22.68 -3.09
N PRO A 329 6.49 24.02 -3.15
CA PRO A 329 6.43 24.84 -1.95
C PRO A 329 5.26 24.42 -1.06
N ARG A 330 5.53 24.07 0.20
CA ARG A 330 4.49 23.55 1.11
C ARG A 330 3.33 24.54 1.30
N GLU A 331 3.59 25.83 1.16
CA GLU A 331 2.62 26.91 1.29
C GLU A 331 1.46 26.76 0.30
N TRP A 332 1.71 26.19 -0.89
CA TRP A 332 0.66 25.97 -1.88
C TRP A 332 -0.40 24.98 -1.40
N CYS A 333 0.02 23.92 -0.70
CA CYS A 333 -0.90 23.00 -0.06
C CYS A 333 -1.60 23.66 1.13
N LEU A 334 -0.85 24.39 1.95
CA LEU A 334 -1.35 24.97 3.21
C LEU A 334 -2.39 26.08 3.01
N GLN A 335 -2.33 26.80 1.89
CA GLN A 335 -3.27 27.88 1.58
C GLN A 335 -4.64 27.37 1.11
N ASP A 336 -4.74 26.11 0.68
CA ASP A 336 -6.01 25.49 0.29
C ASP A 336 -6.72 24.91 1.51
N GLU A 337 -7.57 25.71 2.15
CA GLU A 337 -8.25 25.32 3.39
C GLU A 337 -9.23 24.14 3.21
N VAL A 338 -9.80 23.95 2.02
CA VAL A 338 -10.66 22.79 1.73
C VAL A 338 -9.81 21.52 1.77
N PHE A 339 -8.68 21.54 1.08
CA PHE A 339 -7.73 20.43 1.08
C PHE A 339 -7.15 20.15 2.46
N MET A 340 -6.71 21.19 3.16
CA MET A 340 -6.13 21.04 4.49
C MET A 340 -7.15 20.54 5.51
N SER A 341 -8.41 20.96 5.41
CA SER A 341 -9.50 20.43 6.24
C SER A 341 -9.69 18.92 6.03
N ASP A 342 -9.82 18.47 4.77
CA ASP A 342 -9.99 17.05 4.44
C ASP A 342 -8.75 16.23 4.88
N MET A 343 -7.53 16.76 4.73
CA MET A 343 -6.29 16.14 5.20
C MET A 343 -6.23 16.01 6.73
N ARG A 344 -6.60 17.07 7.46
CA ARG A 344 -6.58 17.09 8.92
C ARG A 344 -7.59 16.10 9.49
N ASP A 345 -8.81 16.06 8.95
CA ASP A 345 -9.85 15.11 9.36
C ASP A 345 -9.41 13.66 9.14
N MET A 346 -8.89 13.35 7.95
CA MET A 346 -8.37 12.03 7.63
C MET A 346 -7.24 11.60 8.58
N ASN A 347 -6.21 12.43 8.73
CA ASN A 347 -5.06 12.13 9.58
C ASN A 347 -5.50 11.93 11.04
N THR A 348 -6.36 12.83 11.55
CA THR A 348 -6.90 12.76 12.92
C THR A 348 -7.69 11.47 13.15
N THR A 349 -8.63 11.17 12.26
CA THR A 349 -9.47 9.98 12.39
C THR A 349 -8.65 8.69 12.36
N VAL A 350 -7.69 8.57 11.44
CA VAL A 350 -6.85 7.37 11.36
C VAL A 350 -5.90 7.27 12.55
N ALA A 351 -5.27 8.36 12.96
CA ALA A 351 -4.35 8.39 14.09
C ALA A 351 -5.04 8.02 15.41
N ILE A 352 -6.21 8.59 15.70
CA ILE A 352 -6.99 8.27 16.91
C ILE A 352 -7.37 6.79 16.93
N ASN A 353 -7.87 6.26 15.81
CA ASN A 353 -8.21 4.84 15.71
C ASN A 353 -6.98 3.94 15.91
N GLN A 354 -5.82 4.35 15.38
CA GLN A 354 -4.57 3.61 15.56
C GLN A 354 -4.09 3.64 17.01
N VAL A 355 -4.07 4.82 17.64
CA VAL A 355 -3.70 5.01 19.05
C VAL A 355 -4.56 4.14 19.96
N MET A 356 -5.88 4.21 19.79
CA MET A 356 -6.81 3.41 20.58
C MET A 356 -6.62 1.91 20.37
N ALA A 357 -6.45 1.45 19.12
CA ALA A 357 -6.23 0.04 18.83
C ALA A 357 -4.89 -0.49 19.38
N LEU A 358 -3.84 0.34 19.34
CA LEU A 358 -2.55 0.01 19.96
C LEU A 358 -2.66 -0.04 21.48
N GLN A 359 -3.38 0.89 22.10
CA GLN A 359 -3.62 0.86 23.54
C GLN A 359 -4.41 -0.39 23.96
N MET A 360 -5.38 -0.83 23.18
CA MET A 360 -6.09 -2.09 23.41
C MET A 360 -5.13 -3.31 23.41
N ILE A 361 -4.11 -3.31 22.55
CA ILE A 361 -3.08 -4.37 22.54
C ILE A 361 -2.22 -4.29 23.80
N ILE A 362 -1.75 -3.09 24.16
CA ILE A 362 -0.93 -2.88 25.37
C ILE A 362 -1.68 -3.37 26.61
N ASP A 363 -2.98 -3.05 26.73
CA ASP A 363 -3.82 -3.48 27.85
C ASP A 363 -4.03 -5.00 27.88
N ALA A 364 -4.09 -5.65 26.71
CA ALA A 364 -4.30 -7.10 26.59
C ALA A 364 -3.02 -7.93 26.76
N ALA A 365 -1.84 -7.34 26.55
CA ALA A 365 -0.57 -8.04 26.47
C ALA A 365 -0.22 -8.87 27.73
N PRO A 366 -0.40 -8.37 28.97
CA PRO A 366 -0.09 -9.17 30.17
C PRO A 366 -0.91 -10.46 30.25
N GLY A 367 -2.21 -10.40 29.97
CA GLY A 367 -3.08 -11.58 30.00
C GLY A 367 -2.73 -12.58 28.89
N VAL A 368 -2.41 -12.08 27.70
CA VAL A 368 -1.97 -12.94 26.58
C VAL A 368 -0.63 -13.61 26.85
N ALA A 369 0.30 -12.91 27.52
CA ALA A 369 1.58 -13.50 27.91
C ALA A 369 1.40 -14.69 28.87
N GLU A 370 0.52 -14.57 29.86
CA GLU A 370 0.21 -15.69 30.78
C GLU A 370 -0.50 -16.84 30.05
N GLU A 371 -1.42 -16.56 29.12
CA GLU A 371 -2.05 -17.60 28.28
C GLU A 371 -1.02 -18.38 27.43
N LEU A 372 0.02 -17.70 26.91
CA LEU A 372 1.08 -18.34 26.12
C LEU A 372 1.99 -19.20 26.99
N LYS A 373 2.44 -18.69 28.14
CA LYS A 373 3.25 -19.46 29.11
C LYS A 373 2.52 -20.73 29.57
N ALA A 374 1.24 -20.62 29.89
CA ALA A 374 0.43 -21.78 30.30
C ALA A 374 0.34 -22.85 29.19
N LYS A 375 0.19 -22.44 27.92
CA LYS A 375 0.18 -23.36 26.77
C LYS A 375 1.52 -24.05 26.55
N GLU A 376 2.63 -23.33 26.75
CA GLU A 376 3.97 -23.91 26.65
C GLU A 376 4.24 -24.92 27.77
N ALA A 377 3.85 -24.61 29.00
CA ALA A 377 3.96 -25.52 30.13
C ALA A 377 3.15 -26.81 29.88
N ALA A 378 1.90 -26.69 29.42
CA ALA A 378 1.06 -27.85 29.09
C ALA A 378 1.65 -28.73 27.97
N LYS A 379 2.30 -28.13 26.95
CA LYS A 379 2.97 -28.90 25.89
C LYS A 379 4.18 -29.68 26.41
N LYS A 380 4.96 -29.12 27.35
CA LYS A 380 6.10 -29.81 27.96
C LYS A 380 5.67 -31.02 28.77
N THR A 381 4.59 -30.90 29.55
CA THR A 381 4.04 -32.02 30.33
C THR A 381 3.54 -33.18 29.46
N VAL A 382 3.00 -32.90 28.27
CA VAL A 382 2.58 -33.95 27.31
C VAL A 382 3.78 -34.60 26.59
N GLY A 383 4.84 -33.82 26.31
CA GLY A 383 6.07 -34.33 25.68
C GLY A 383 6.88 -35.29 26.57
N GLU A 384 6.95 -35.03 27.88
CA GLU A 384 7.67 -35.89 28.84
C GLU A 384 6.96 -37.22 29.11
N SER A 385 5.66 -37.32 28.82
CA SER A 385 4.91 -38.58 28.91
C SER A 385 5.04 -39.50 27.68
N GLY A 386 5.72 -39.05 26.61
CA GLY A 386 5.79 -39.74 25.31
C GLY A 386 7.04 -40.57 25.02
N ASP A 387 8.11 -40.45 25.82
CA ASP A 387 9.41 -41.11 25.57
C ASP A 387 9.62 -42.43 26.37
N GLY A 388 8.53 -43.01 26.86
CA GLY A 388 8.52 -44.33 27.50
C GLY A 388 8.16 -45.47 26.54
N CYS A 389 8.79 -45.57 25.36
CA CYS A 389 8.64 -46.76 24.53
C CYS A 389 9.67 -47.81 24.93
N ALA A 390 9.20 -48.82 25.66
CA ALA A 390 9.96 -49.97 26.13
C ALA A 390 10.68 -50.70 24.98
N SER A 391 11.99 -50.91 25.14
CA SER A 391 12.74 -51.91 24.41
C SER A 391 12.09 -53.29 24.61
N PRO A 392 11.94 -54.12 23.57
CA PRO A 392 11.41 -55.48 23.75
C PRO A 392 12.42 -56.34 24.52
N PRO A 393 11.97 -57.27 25.38
CA PRO A 393 12.89 -58.08 26.16
C PRO A 393 13.60 -59.13 25.28
N ASP A 394 14.89 -59.30 25.54
CA ASP A 394 15.74 -60.36 25.03
C ASP A 394 15.12 -61.75 25.30
N ARG A 395 15.12 -62.59 24.27
CA ARG A 395 14.87 -64.04 24.41
C ARG A 395 16.18 -64.68 24.86
N CYS A 396 16.21 -65.21 26.08
CA CYS A 396 17.22 -66.19 26.48
C CYS A 396 16.85 -67.56 25.90
N ASP A 397 17.84 -68.15 25.23
CA ASP A 397 17.95 -69.59 24.98
C ASP A 397 18.05 -70.33 26.32
N ASP A 398 17.23 -71.36 26.50
CA ASP A 398 17.53 -72.48 27.40
C ASP A 398 17.81 -73.70 26.55
N SER A 399 18.99 -74.27 26.77
CA SER A 399 19.45 -75.55 26.21
C SER A 399 19.12 -76.65 27.21
N ASP A 400 18.32 -77.63 26.80
CA ASP A 400 18.53 -79.08 27.02
C ASP A 400 17.45 -79.90 26.31
#